data_AF-A0A0F9KQ35-F1
#
_entry.id   AF-A0A0F9KQ35-F1
#
_cell.length_a   1.000
_cell.length_b   1.000
_cell.length_c   1.000
_cell.angle_alpha   90.00
_cell.angle_beta   90.00
_cell.angle_gamma   90.00
#
_symmetry.space_group_name_H-M   'P 1'
#
loop_
_entity.id
_entity.type
_entity.pdbx_description
1 polymer ?
#
loop_
_entity_poly.entity_id
_entity_poly.type
_entity_poly.pdbx_seq_one_letter_code
_entity_poly.pdbx_strand_id
1 'polypeptide(L)'
;MTIQELSQKKWIFPPSNINLQTKIADSLRISPILSRLLINRGVTSVESARTFLQSKLSSLNDPMLLPDIEKSSKRILEAISKGEKITVYGDYDVDGISATALMIQCLEILSRLYGNSKSEISYYIPDRLEEGYGLNVKAIEKLSRMGTKVIITVDCGINSFEEAKIAKKNGVDLIITDHHEPCLPGQTSVCIRPCEDAFGVISPKLATSAYPFRELSGVGVAFMLAWALGQNASNPPERTGRTGNKKVANEFKDFLMNAMGLAALGTIADVVPLQQENRILAKYGLSSLQHSEHPGIKALKEVVGLKDKKIDSHHV
;
A
#
# COMPACT_ATOMS: atom_id res chain seq x y z
N MET A 1 44.99 -14.83 -28.48
CA MET A 1 43.71 -14.36 -27.92
C MET A 1 43.90 -14.20 -26.43
N THR A 2 44.21 -12.98 -26.01
CA THR A 2 44.62 -12.64 -24.64
C THR A 2 43.39 -12.38 -23.78
N ILE A 3 43.37 -13.11 -22.67
CA ILE A 3 42.58 -13.03 -21.44
C ILE A 3 41.86 -11.68 -21.18
N GLN A 4 40.52 -11.78 -21.03
CA GLN A 4 39.62 -10.95 -20.20
C GLN A 4 39.34 -9.49 -20.60
N GLU A 5 38.29 -9.30 -21.40
CA GLU A 5 37.36 -8.18 -21.21
C GLU A 5 36.45 -8.49 -19.99
N LEU A 6 37.01 -8.36 -18.78
CA LEU A 6 36.19 -8.29 -17.58
C LEU A 6 35.53 -6.90 -17.55
N SER A 7 34.19 -6.90 -17.51
CA SER A 7 33.30 -5.75 -17.21
C SER A 7 34.04 -4.56 -16.54
N GLN A 8 34.22 -3.46 -17.28
CA GLN A 8 34.83 -2.24 -16.75
C GLN A 8 33.89 -1.56 -15.77
N LYS A 9 33.86 -2.02 -14.51
CA LYS A 9 33.16 -1.33 -13.42
C LYS A 9 33.74 0.08 -13.27
N LYS A 10 32.92 1.11 -13.49
CA LYS A 10 33.31 2.52 -13.35
C LYS A 10 33.07 3.00 -11.93
N TRP A 11 34.11 3.52 -11.28
CA TRP A 11 33.98 4.17 -9.98
C TRP A 11 33.45 5.59 -10.16
N ILE A 12 32.36 5.92 -9.48
CA ILE A 12 31.70 7.24 -9.54
C ILE A 12 31.67 7.82 -8.14
N PHE A 13 32.32 8.97 -7.96
CA PHE A 13 32.31 9.72 -6.70
C PHE A 13 31.39 10.94 -6.85
N PRO A 14 30.32 11.05 -6.04
CA PRO A 14 29.46 12.23 -6.07
C PRO A 14 30.25 13.52 -5.72
N PRO A 15 29.89 14.69 -6.27
CA PRO A 15 30.57 15.95 -5.98
C PRO A 15 30.37 16.39 -4.52
N SER A 16 31.39 16.99 -3.89
CA SER A 16 31.34 17.46 -2.49
C SER A 16 30.62 18.78 -2.32
N ASN A 17 29.69 18.85 -1.37
CA ASN A 17 29.09 20.10 -0.90
C ASN A 17 29.38 20.29 0.58
N ILE A 18 30.55 20.86 0.88
CA ILE A 18 31.05 21.03 2.26
C ILE A 18 30.10 21.91 3.08
N ASN A 19 29.59 23.00 2.52
CA ASN A 19 28.68 23.90 3.22
C ASN A 19 27.40 23.20 3.66
N LEU A 20 26.77 22.43 2.75
CA LEU A 20 25.57 21.67 3.08
C LEU A 20 25.88 20.52 4.06
N GLN A 21 27.02 19.85 3.87
CA GLN A 21 27.49 18.78 4.75
C GLN A 21 27.63 19.27 6.20
N THR A 22 28.35 20.37 6.40
CA THR A 22 28.53 21.01 7.72
C THR A 22 27.20 21.43 8.31
N LYS A 23 26.35 22.11 7.52
CA LYS A 23 25.01 22.55 7.96
C LYS A 23 24.16 21.39 8.48
N ILE A 24 24.08 20.26 7.75
CA ILE A 24 23.30 19.09 8.16
C ILE A 24 23.96 18.39 9.36
N ALA A 25 25.29 18.23 9.34
CA ALA A 25 26.03 17.57 10.42
C ALA A 25 25.82 18.27 11.77
N ASP A 26 26.00 19.59 11.80
CA ASP A 26 25.87 20.40 13.01
C ASP A 26 24.42 20.45 13.50
N SER A 27 23.47 20.67 12.58
CA SER A 27 22.04 20.79 12.93
C SER A 27 21.44 19.51 13.52
N LEU A 28 21.93 18.35 13.08
CA LEU A 28 21.43 17.03 13.50
C LEU A 28 22.35 16.31 14.47
N ARG A 29 23.51 16.91 14.82
CA ARG A 29 24.55 16.32 15.67
C ARG A 29 24.98 14.93 15.18
N ILE A 30 25.21 14.82 13.87
CA ILE A 30 25.69 13.60 13.21
C ILE A 30 27.09 13.81 12.66
N SER A 31 27.80 12.71 12.37
CA SER A 31 29.13 12.83 11.77
C SER A 31 29.08 13.47 10.37
N PRO A 32 30.14 14.21 9.96
CA PRO A 32 30.25 14.73 8.60
C PRO A 32 30.13 13.62 7.54
N ILE A 33 30.62 12.42 7.84
CA ILE A 33 30.52 11.25 6.95
C ILE A 33 29.05 10.86 6.76
N LEU A 34 28.25 10.77 7.83
CA LEU A 34 26.83 10.44 7.69
C LEU A 34 26.07 11.53 6.92
N SER A 35 26.34 12.80 7.22
CA SER A 35 25.79 13.94 6.47
C SER A 35 26.11 13.85 4.97
N ARG A 36 27.35 13.51 4.63
CA ARG A 36 27.79 13.29 3.25
C ARG A 36 27.05 12.14 2.57
N LEU A 37 26.86 11.02 3.27
CA LEU A 37 26.14 9.85 2.76
C LEU A 37 24.65 10.13 2.52
N LEU A 38 24.04 11.02 3.30
CA LEU A 38 22.66 11.49 3.11
C LEU A 38 22.56 12.37 1.85
N ILE A 39 23.44 13.36 1.71
CA ILE A 39 23.49 14.24 0.52
C ILE A 39 23.68 13.42 -0.75
N ASN A 40 24.58 12.43 -0.73
CA ASN A 40 24.84 11.54 -1.86
C ASN A 40 23.63 10.67 -2.24
N ARG A 41 22.64 10.51 -1.34
CA ARG A 41 21.38 9.80 -1.57
C ARG A 41 20.21 10.75 -1.88
N GLY A 42 20.49 12.02 -2.18
CA GLY A 42 19.46 13.01 -2.52
C GLY A 42 18.79 13.67 -1.31
N VAL A 43 19.22 13.39 -0.09
CA VAL A 43 18.70 14.01 1.13
C VAL A 43 19.47 15.31 1.39
N THR A 44 18.97 16.40 0.82
CA THR A 44 19.72 17.67 0.64
C THR A 44 19.24 18.82 1.53
N SER A 45 18.41 18.54 2.55
CA SER A 45 17.99 19.55 3.53
C SER A 45 18.06 19.01 4.96
N VAL A 46 18.19 19.91 5.94
CA VAL A 46 18.17 19.53 7.37
C VAL A 46 16.87 18.82 7.72
N GLU A 47 15.74 19.28 7.16
CA GLU A 47 14.43 18.69 7.44
C GLU A 47 14.27 17.31 6.80
N SER A 48 14.63 17.16 5.52
CA SER A 48 14.60 15.84 4.87
C SER A 48 15.53 14.84 5.56
N ALA A 49 16.71 15.28 6.02
CA ALA A 49 17.64 14.46 6.79
C ALA A 49 17.08 14.07 8.17
N ARG A 50 16.45 15.01 8.89
CA ARG A 50 15.78 14.73 10.16
C ARG A 50 14.69 13.69 9.97
N THR A 51 13.82 13.87 8.98
CA THR A 51 12.73 12.95 8.66
C THR A 51 13.25 11.58 8.24
N PHE A 52 14.30 11.53 7.42
CA PHE A 52 14.90 10.28 6.97
C PHE A 52 15.52 9.47 8.14
N LEU A 53 16.18 10.14 9.08
CA LEU A 53 16.81 9.47 10.23
C LEU A 53 15.79 9.06 11.30
N GLN A 54 14.83 9.94 11.60
CA GLN A 54 13.85 9.69 12.67
C GLN A 54 12.72 8.78 12.21
N SER A 55 12.22 8.95 10.98
CA SER A 55 11.10 8.20 10.37
C SER A 55 9.99 7.92 11.38
N LYS A 56 9.28 8.96 11.82
CA LYS A 56 8.21 8.84 12.81
C LYS A 56 6.93 8.35 12.16
N LEU A 57 6.14 7.56 12.88
CA LEU A 57 4.83 7.10 12.39
C LEU A 57 3.87 8.27 12.10
N SER A 58 3.97 9.36 12.87
CA SER A 58 3.20 10.59 12.67
C SER A 58 3.57 11.36 11.39
N SER A 59 4.55 10.91 10.62
CA SER A 59 4.97 11.50 9.36
C SER A 59 4.34 10.83 8.14
N LEU A 60 3.46 9.82 8.32
CA LEU A 60 2.60 9.33 7.24
C LEU A 60 1.62 10.44 6.84
N ASN A 61 1.39 10.61 5.53
CA ASN A 61 0.42 11.56 5.02
C ASN A 61 -1.02 11.07 5.27
N ASP A 62 -1.95 12.02 5.34
CA ASP A 62 -3.37 11.72 5.47
C ASP A 62 -3.83 10.89 4.25
N PRO A 63 -4.37 9.67 4.46
CA PRO A 63 -4.86 8.84 3.37
C PRO A 63 -5.93 9.55 2.54
N MET A 64 -6.71 10.49 3.10
CA MET A 64 -7.76 11.23 2.38
C MET A 64 -7.24 12.09 1.22
N LEU A 65 -5.92 12.30 1.13
CA LEU A 65 -5.29 12.96 -0.01
C LEU A 65 -5.17 12.05 -1.25
N LEU A 66 -5.38 10.73 -1.11
CA LEU A 66 -5.42 9.81 -2.25
C LEU A 66 -6.71 10.01 -3.05
N PRO A 67 -6.64 9.99 -4.40
CA PRO A 67 -7.82 10.06 -5.25
C PRO A 67 -8.84 8.98 -4.91
N ASP A 68 -10.12 9.33 -5.00
CA ASP A 68 -11.27 8.43 -4.87
C ASP A 68 -11.37 7.64 -3.55
N ILE A 69 -10.45 7.81 -2.59
CA ILE A 69 -10.39 7.02 -1.36
C ILE A 69 -11.60 7.26 -0.45
N GLU A 70 -12.09 8.49 -0.37
CA GLU A 70 -13.23 8.84 0.48
C GLU A 70 -14.52 8.19 -0.05
N LYS A 71 -14.84 8.36 -1.34
CA LYS A 71 -16.04 7.75 -1.94
C LYS A 71 -15.96 6.23 -1.93
N SER A 72 -14.78 5.66 -2.17
CA SER A 72 -14.57 4.20 -2.16
C SER A 72 -14.74 3.64 -0.75
N SER A 73 -14.19 4.32 0.26
CA SER A 73 -14.38 3.94 1.67
C SER A 73 -15.84 3.94 2.06
N LYS A 74 -16.60 4.98 1.69
CA LYS A 74 -18.05 5.06 1.95
C LYS A 74 -18.80 3.89 1.30
N ARG A 75 -18.49 3.57 0.05
CA ARG A 75 -19.13 2.47 -0.68
C ARG A 75 -18.83 1.10 -0.07
N ILE A 76 -17.61 0.87 0.39
CA ILE A 76 -17.21 -0.36 1.07
C ILE A 76 -17.94 -0.51 2.41
N LEU A 77 -18.00 0.57 3.20
CA LEU A 77 -18.75 0.55 4.47
C LEU A 77 -20.26 0.35 4.25
N GLU A 78 -20.80 0.92 3.17
CA GLU A 78 -22.18 0.66 2.75
C GLU A 78 -22.40 -0.82 2.41
N ALA A 79 -21.52 -1.43 1.61
CA ALA A 79 -21.56 -2.87 1.31
C ALA A 79 -21.57 -3.72 2.59
N ILE A 80 -20.70 -3.37 3.54
CA ILE A 80 -20.62 -4.03 4.85
C ILE A 80 -21.95 -3.90 5.62
N SER A 81 -22.52 -2.69 5.67
CA SER A 81 -23.76 -2.45 6.41
C SER A 81 -24.98 -3.15 5.79
N LYS A 82 -24.98 -3.35 4.47
CA LYS A 82 -26.03 -4.03 3.70
C LYS A 82 -25.83 -5.55 3.61
N GLY A 83 -24.74 -6.10 4.13
CA GLY A 83 -24.42 -7.52 4.00
C GLY A 83 -24.08 -7.94 2.56
N GLU A 84 -23.66 -7.00 1.71
CA GLU A 84 -23.26 -7.30 0.33
C GLU A 84 -21.99 -8.14 0.31
N LYS A 85 -21.86 -8.99 -0.71
CA LYS A 85 -20.65 -9.76 -0.95
C LYS A 85 -19.54 -8.88 -1.51
N ILE A 86 -18.39 -8.90 -0.85
CA ILE A 86 -17.19 -8.15 -1.22
C ILE A 86 -16.10 -9.16 -1.59
N THR A 87 -15.43 -8.93 -2.73
CA THR A 87 -14.27 -9.73 -3.12
C THR A 87 -13.04 -8.84 -3.23
N VAL A 88 -11.96 -9.20 -2.53
CA VAL A 88 -10.64 -8.62 -2.73
C VAL A 88 -9.95 -9.34 -3.89
N TYR A 89 -9.60 -8.62 -4.94
CA TYR A 89 -8.86 -9.15 -6.08
C TYR A 89 -7.39 -8.76 -5.93
N GLY A 90 -6.53 -9.73 -5.63
CA GLY A 90 -5.10 -9.50 -5.44
C GLY A 90 -4.25 -9.81 -6.65
N ASP A 91 -2.95 -9.56 -6.53
CA ASP A 91 -1.92 -10.15 -7.38
C ASP A 91 -1.22 -11.33 -6.70
N TYR A 92 -0.49 -12.13 -7.49
CA TYR A 92 0.12 -13.39 -7.06
C TYR A 92 1.46 -13.23 -6.33
N ASP A 93 2.10 -12.06 -6.41
CA ASP A 93 3.40 -11.84 -5.79
C ASP A 93 3.29 -11.46 -4.31
N VAL A 94 4.43 -11.19 -3.66
CA VAL A 94 4.44 -10.91 -2.21
C VAL A 94 3.70 -9.63 -1.87
N ASP A 95 3.70 -8.62 -2.74
CA ASP A 95 3.01 -7.36 -2.51
C ASP A 95 1.49 -7.57 -2.61
N GLY A 96 1.02 -8.14 -3.72
CA GLY A 96 -0.38 -8.47 -3.94
C GLY A 96 -0.97 -9.43 -2.89
N ILE A 97 -0.22 -10.46 -2.49
CA ILE A 97 -0.67 -11.42 -1.45
C ILE A 97 -0.73 -10.73 -0.08
N SER A 98 0.27 -9.90 0.27
CA SER A 98 0.28 -9.16 1.53
C SER A 98 -0.85 -8.13 1.59
N ALA A 99 -1.11 -7.43 0.49
CA ALA A 99 -2.21 -6.50 0.34
C ALA A 99 -3.57 -7.18 0.44
N THR A 100 -3.70 -8.38 -0.15
CA THR A 100 -4.92 -9.20 -0.05
C THR A 100 -5.18 -9.62 1.39
N ALA A 101 -4.17 -10.18 2.06
CA ALA A 101 -4.29 -10.61 3.45
C ALA A 101 -4.63 -9.44 4.39
N LEU A 102 -4.03 -8.27 4.15
CA LEU A 102 -4.31 -7.03 4.90
C LEU A 102 -5.76 -6.59 4.70
N MET A 103 -6.23 -6.54 3.46
CA MET A 103 -7.58 -6.06 3.14
C MET A 103 -8.66 -7.02 3.62
N ILE A 104 -8.45 -8.33 3.52
CA ILE A 104 -9.38 -9.33 4.07
C ILE A 104 -9.53 -9.15 5.58
N GLN A 105 -8.42 -9.07 6.32
CA GLN A 105 -8.46 -8.84 7.78
C GLN A 105 -9.15 -7.52 8.13
N CYS A 106 -8.88 -6.45 7.36
CA CYS A 106 -9.54 -5.16 7.53
C CYS A 106 -11.07 -5.28 7.41
N LEU A 107 -11.53 -5.88 6.30
CA LEU A 107 -12.96 -6.01 6.01
C LEU A 107 -13.65 -6.93 7.03
N GLU A 108 -13.02 -8.01 7.47
CA GLU A 108 -13.59 -8.93 8.47
C GLU A 108 -13.76 -8.25 9.83
N ILE A 109 -12.77 -7.47 10.26
CA ILE A 109 -12.86 -6.68 11.48
C ILE A 109 -13.98 -5.64 11.37
N LEU A 110 -14.05 -4.90 10.25
CA LEU A 110 -15.09 -3.90 10.04
C LEU A 110 -16.48 -4.52 9.95
N SER A 111 -16.62 -5.68 9.31
CA SER A 111 -17.89 -6.41 9.24
C SER A 111 -18.36 -6.86 10.62
N ARG A 112 -17.46 -7.32 11.49
CA ARG A 112 -17.79 -7.66 12.88
C ARG A 112 -18.14 -6.45 13.73
N LEU A 113 -17.43 -5.33 13.55
CA LEU A 113 -17.61 -4.13 14.38
C LEU A 113 -18.80 -3.27 13.96
N TYR A 114 -19.09 -3.21 12.66
CA TYR A 114 -20.02 -2.23 12.07
C TYR A 114 -21.05 -2.85 11.13
N GLY A 115 -20.98 -4.14 10.83
CA GLY A 115 -21.97 -4.82 10.01
C GLY A 115 -23.28 -5.03 10.76
N ASN A 116 -24.40 -4.69 10.11
CA ASN A 116 -25.74 -5.08 10.59
C ASN A 116 -26.07 -6.53 10.24
N SER A 117 -25.34 -7.10 9.29
CA SER A 117 -25.43 -8.48 8.82
C SER A 117 -24.03 -8.92 8.41
N LYS A 118 -23.74 -10.22 8.52
CA LYS A 118 -22.43 -10.75 8.17
C LYS A 118 -22.25 -10.66 6.64
N SER A 119 -21.48 -9.68 6.17
CA SER A 119 -21.07 -9.64 4.76
C SER A 119 -20.24 -10.87 4.42
N GLU A 120 -20.49 -11.42 3.24
CA GLU A 120 -19.62 -12.46 2.68
C GLU A 120 -18.37 -11.78 2.12
N ILE A 121 -17.24 -11.96 2.80
CA ILE A 121 -15.94 -11.45 2.37
C ILE A 121 -15.17 -12.61 1.76
N SER A 122 -14.65 -12.40 0.55
CA SER A 122 -13.90 -13.40 -0.22
C SER A 122 -12.69 -12.75 -0.88
N TYR A 123 -11.78 -13.57 -1.39
CA TYR A 123 -10.66 -13.11 -2.19
C TYR A 123 -10.57 -13.87 -3.52
N TYR A 124 -9.87 -13.27 -4.47
CA TYR A 124 -9.47 -13.88 -5.73
C TYR A 124 -8.01 -13.52 -5.99
N ILE A 125 -7.18 -14.52 -6.26
CA ILE A 125 -5.80 -14.33 -6.70
C ILE A 125 -5.70 -15.04 -8.05
N PRO A 126 -5.33 -14.33 -9.13
CA PRO A 126 -5.24 -14.93 -10.46
C PRO A 126 -4.10 -15.96 -10.50
N ASP A 127 -4.30 -17.03 -11.27
CA ASP A 127 -3.20 -17.92 -11.60
C ASP A 127 -2.29 -17.26 -12.64
N ARG A 128 -1.03 -16.98 -12.28
CA ARG A 128 -0.07 -16.31 -13.15
C ARG A 128 0.15 -17.06 -14.48
N LEU A 129 0.14 -18.39 -14.45
CA LEU A 129 0.46 -19.22 -15.60
C LEU A 129 -0.75 -19.38 -16.54
N GLU A 130 -1.94 -19.51 -15.97
CA GLU A 130 -3.17 -19.74 -16.75
C GLU A 130 -3.89 -18.45 -17.16
N GLU A 131 -3.93 -17.45 -16.27
CA GLU A 131 -4.69 -16.22 -16.43
C GLU A 131 -3.83 -15.00 -16.75
N GLY A 132 -2.53 -15.07 -16.46
CA GLY A 132 -1.60 -13.96 -16.61
C GLY A 132 -1.64 -12.98 -15.43
N TYR A 133 -1.20 -11.74 -15.68
CA TYR A 133 -1.11 -10.68 -14.68
C TYR A 133 -2.32 -9.74 -14.74
N GLY A 134 -2.80 -9.33 -13.56
CA GLY A 134 -3.85 -8.33 -13.40
C GLY A 134 -5.27 -8.86 -13.49
N LEU A 135 -6.22 -7.93 -13.56
CA LEU A 135 -7.64 -8.27 -13.69
C LEU A 135 -7.91 -8.83 -15.09
N ASN A 136 -8.82 -9.80 -15.15
CA ASN A 136 -9.32 -10.32 -16.41
C ASN A 136 -10.86 -10.39 -16.41
N VAL A 137 -11.43 -10.25 -17.61
CA VAL A 137 -12.88 -10.25 -17.82
C VAL A 137 -13.55 -11.54 -17.30
N LYS A 138 -12.94 -12.71 -17.51
CA LYS A 138 -13.52 -14.00 -17.10
C LYS A 138 -13.68 -14.09 -15.58
N ALA A 139 -12.69 -13.61 -14.84
CA ALA A 139 -12.73 -13.56 -13.38
C ALA A 139 -13.82 -12.61 -12.88
N ILE A 140 -13.96 -11.42 -13.48
CA ILE A 140 -15.04 -10.47 -13.12
C ILE A 140 -16.42 -11.06 -13.38
N GLU A 141 -16.62 -11.70 -14.52
CA GLU A 141 -17.89 -12.38 -14.83
C GLU A 141 -18.18 -13.52 -13.86
N LYS A 142 -17.15 -14.29 -13.48
CA LYS A 142 -17.26 -15.37 -12.48
C LYS A 142 -17.67 -14.80 -11.12
N LEU A 143 -16.99 -13.77 -10.64
CA LEU A 143 -17.28 -13.12 -9.36
C LEU A 143 -18.67 -12.48 -9.34
N SER A 144 -19.06 -11.83 -10.43
CA SER A 144 -20.42 -11.30 -10.60
C SER A 144 -21.48 -12.42 -10.51
N ARG A 145 -21.27 -13.55 -11.21
CA ARG A 145 -22.14 -14.73 -11.13
C ARG A 145 -22.20 -15.34 -9.72
N MET A 146 -21.13 -15.21 -8.95
CA MET A 146 -21.06 -15.63 -7.55
C MET A 146 -21.68 -14.62 -6.56
N GLY A 147 -22.31 -13.55 -7.07
CA GLY A 147 -23.06 -12.57 -6.29
C GLY A 147 -22.22 -11.41 -5.75
N THR A 148 -20.95 -11.29 -6.11
CA THR A 148 -20.09 -10.17 -5.68
C THR A 148 -20.67 -8.84 -6.15
N LYS A 149 -20.80 -7.88 -5.23
CA LYS A 149 -21.30 -6.52 -5.51
C LYS A 149 -20.20 -5.46 -5.51
N VAL A 150 -19.15 -5.69 -4.74
CA VAL A 150 -17.96 -4.83 -4.71
C VAL A 150 -16.72 -5.68 -4.93
N ILE A 151 -15.91 -5.29 -5.93
CA ILE A 151 -14.56 -5.82 -6.10
C ILE A 151 -13.59 -4.72 -5.67
N ILE A 152 -12.66 -5.07 -4.78
CA ILE A 152 -11.56 -4.19 -4.38
C ILE A 152 -10.28 -4.81 -4.92
N THR A 153 -9.67 -4.21 -5.93
CA THR A 153 -8.35 -4.67 -6.39
C THR A 153 -7.29 -4.20 -5.43
N VAL A 154 -6.26 -5.01 -5.24
CA VAL A 154 -5.04 -4.63 -4.53
C VAL A 154 -3.85 -5.01 -5.41
N ASP A 155 -2.95 -4.05 -5.58
CA ASP A 155 -1.71 -4.19 -6.36
C ASP A 155 -1.90 -4.49 -7.86
N CYS A 156 -3.08 -4.17 -8.39
CA CYS A 156 -3.38 -4.34 -9.80
C CYS A 156 -4.60 -3.54 -10.23
N GLY A 157 -4.81 -3.46 -11.54
CA GLY A 157 -6.04 -2.95 -12.14
C GLY A 157 -5.96 -1.54 -12.71
N ILE A 158 -4.88 -0.78 -12.50
CA ILE A 158 -4.80 0.62 -12.95
C ILE A 158 -4.99 0.79 -14.46
N ASN A 159 -4.63 -0.23 -15.25
CA ASN A 159 -4.76 -0.26 -16.71
C ASN A 159 -5.83 -1.26 -17.22
N SER A 160 -6.74 -1.71 -16.36
CA SER A 160 -7.77 -2.71 -16.69
C SER A 160 -9.07 -2.06 -17.20
N PHE A 161 -8.98 -1.41 -18.37
CA PHE A 161 -10.06 -0.59 -18.95
C PHE A 161 -11.30 -1.39 -19.33
N GLU A 162 -11.13 -2.51 -20.05
CA GLU A 162 -12.23 -3.37 -20.47
C GLU A 162 -12.88 -4.07 -19.27
N GLU A 163 -12.06 -4.50 -18.32
CA GLU A 163 -12.49 -5.10 -17.06
C GLU A 163 -13.39 -4.16 -16.25
N ALA A 164 -13.00 -2.89 -16.13
CA ALA A 164 -13.80 -1.87 -15.44
C ALA A 164 -15.18 -1.68 -16.10
N LYS A 165 -15.20 -1.64 -17.44
CA LYS A 165 -16.44 -1.56 -18.22
C LYS A 165 -17.34 -2.78 -18.01
N ILE A 166 -16.76 -3.99 -18.00
CA ILE A 166 -17.50 -5.23 -17.75
C ILE A 166 -18.04 -5.29 -16.32
N ALA A 167 -17.24 -4.89 -15.32
CA ALA A 167 -17.70 -4.84 -13.93
C ALA A 167 -18.94 -3.94 -13.78
N LYS A 168 -18.87 -2.72 -14.34
CA LYS A 168 -20.00 -1.78 -14.34
C LYS A 168 -21.23 -2.34 -15.06
N LYS A 169 -21.05 -2.95 -16.26
CA LYS A 169 -22.14 -3.59 -17.01
C LYS A 169 -22.83 -4.69 -16.19
N ASN A 170 -22.06 -5.42 -15.38
CA ASN A 170 -22.54 -6.50 -14.54
C ASN A 170 -23.08 -6.03 -13.17
N GLY A 171 -23.17 -4.72 -12.94
CA GLY A 171 -23.63 -4.15 -11.68
C GLY A 171 -22.70 -4.44 -10.51
N VAL A 172 -21.39 -4.53 -10.77
CA VAL A 172 -20.33 -4.70 -9.77
C VAL A 172 -19.55 -3.40 -9.66
N ASP A 173 -19.50 -2.84 -8.46
CA ASP A 173 -18.68 -1.66 -8.19
C ASP A 173 -17.22 -2.07 -8.05
N LEU A 174 -16.43 -1.72 -9.06
CA LEU A 174 -14.98 -1.96 -9.07
C LEU A 174 -14.24 -0.79 -8.43
N ILE A 175 -13.55 -1.05 -7.33
CA ILE A 175 -12.64 -0.11 -6.65
C ILE A 175 -11.22 -0.59 -6.92
N ILE A 176 -10.45 0.21 -7.64
CA ILE A 176 -9.07 -0.12 -7.99
C ILE A 176 -8.14 0.47 -6.94
N THR A 177 -7.27 -0.35 -6.33
CA THR A 177 -6.13 0.15 -5.54
C THR A 177 -4.83 -0.38 -6.12
N ASP A 178 -3.97 0.52 -6.57
CA ASP A 178 -2.80 0.16 -7.36
C ASP A 178 -1.72 1.25 -7.28
N HIS A 179 -0.48 0.87 -7.56
CA HIS A 179 0.70 1.72 -7.53
C HIS A 179 1.52 1.65 -8.83
N HIS A 180 1.15 0.77 -9.77
CA HIS A 180 1.76 0.70 -11.09
C HIS A 180 1.59 2.01 -11.86
N GLU A 181 2.44 2.24 -12.85
CA GLU A 181 2.31 3.42 -13.69
C GLU A 181 1.00 3.34 -14.50
N PRO A 182 0.07 4.31 -14.32
CA PRO A 182 -1.04 4.44 -15.25
C PRO A 182 -0.44 4.77 -16.63
N CYS A 183 -0.92 4.11 -17.69
CA CYS A 183 -0.37 4.22 -19.05
C CYS A 183 0.10 5.64 -19.45
N LEU A 184 1.36 5.75 -19.91
CA LEU A 184 1.76 6.06 -21.30
C LEU A 184 3.16 5.49 -21.63
N PRO A 185 3.30 4.66 -22.68
CA PRO A 185 4.21 5.06 -23.77
C PRO A 185 3.62 4.78 -25.17
N GLY A 186 3.53 5.82 -26.01
CA GLY A 186 3.18 5.74 -27.45
C GLY A 186 1.84 6.36 -27.89
N GLN A 187 1.04 6.91 -26.98
CA GLN A 187 -0.20 7.65 -27.31
C GLN A 187 -0.19 9.09 -26.75
N THR A 188 -0.80 10.00 -27.49
CA THR A 188 -0.70 11.47 -27.43
C THR A 188 -1.71 12.17 -26.50
N SER A 189 -2.47 11.42 -25.70
CA SER A 189 -3.33 12.02 -24.67
C SER A 189 -2.95 11.48 -23.29
N VAL A 190 -2.58 12.40 -22.41
CA VAL A 190 -2.43 12.20 -20.97
C VAL A 190 -3.66 11.43 -20.47
N CYS A 191 -3.48 10.23 -19.94
CA CYS A 191 -4.57 9.50 -19.29
C CYS A 191 -4.87 10.18 -17.95
N ILE A 192 -5.69 11.23 -17.99
CA ILE A 192 -6.03 12.04 -16.80
C ILE A 192 -6.76 11.18 -15.76
N ARG A 193 -7.55 10.20 -16.22
CA ARG A 193 -8.31 9.28 -15.38
C ARG A 193 -8.41 7.92 -16.07
N PRO A 194 -7.49 6.96 -15.79
CA PRO A 194 -7.64 5.61 -16.29
C PRO A 194 -8.88 4.95 -15.68
N CYS A 195 -9.42 3.94 -16.38
CA CYS A 195 -10.53 3.12 -15.91
C CYS A 195 -11.75 3.95 -15.44
N GLU A 196 -12.26 4.86 -16.26
CA GLU A 196 -13.35 5.78 -15.89
C GLU A 196 -14.66 5.09 -15.47
N ASP A 197 -14.87 3.85 -15.94
CA ASP A 197 -15.99 2.98 -15.60
C ASP A 197 -15.86 2.30 -14.23
N ALA A 198 -14.67 2.33 -13.62
CA ALA A 198 -14.51 1.88 -12.23
C ALA A 198 -15.20 2.87 -11.28
N PHE A 199 -15.75 2.34 -10.18
CA PHE A 199 -16.39 3.14 -9.13
C PHE A 199 -15.39 4.14 -8.52
N GLY A 200 -14.16 3.67 -8.24
CA GLY A 200 -13.07 4.48 -7.74
C GLY A 200 -11.71 3.95 -8.15
N VAL A 201 -10.75 4.85 -8.36
CA VAL A 201 -9.36 4.51 -8.67
C VAL A 201 -8.44 5.22 -7.66
N ILE A 202 -7.86 4.43 -6.76
CA ILE A 202 -7.01 4.87 -5.66
C ILE A 202 -5.57 4.55 -6.04
N SER A 203 -4.83 5.55 -6.50
CA SER A 203 -3.40 5.41 -6.77
C SER A 203 -2.69 6.74 -6.56
N PRO A 204 -1.51 6.75 -5.89
CA PRO A 204 -0.73 7.96 -5.71
C PRO A 204 -0.10 8.44 -7.02
N LYS A 205 -0.05 7.58 -8.06
CA LYS A 205 0.57 7.87 -9.35
C LYS A 205 -0.35 8.52 -10.37
N LEU A 206 -1.66 8.65 -10.08
CA LEU A 206 -2.57 9.38 -10.95
C LEU A 206 -2.10 10.83 -11.16
N ALA A 207 -2.33 11.36 -12.36
CA ALA A 207 -2.00 12.75 -12.68
C ALA A 207 -2.80 13.75 -11.81
N THR A 208 -3.97 13.34 -11.33
CA THR A 208 -4.85 14.13 -10.44
C THR A 208 -4.56 13.92 -8.96
N SER A 209 -3.56 13.10 -8.60
CA SER A 209 -3.25 12.79 -7.21
C SER A 209 -2.65 14.00 -6.50
N ALA A 210 -3.27 14.41 -5.40
CA ALA A 210 -2.73 15.37 -4.44
C ALA A 210 -1.85 14.70 -3.37
N TYR A 211 -1.70 13.37 -3.43
CA TYR A 211 -0.94 12.61 -2.45
C TYR A 211 0.56 12.91 -2.57
N PRO A 212 1.25 13.34 -1.49
CA PRO A 212 2.62 13.85 -1.60
C PRO A 212 3.68 12.80 -1.99
N PHE A 213 3.39 11.52 -1.79
CA PHE A 213 4.35 10.43 -2.00
C PHE A 213 3.87 9.44 -3.06
N ARG A 214 4.52 9.45 -4.23
CA ARG A 214 4.11 8.67 -5.41
C ARG A 214 4.50 7.19 -5.37
N GLU A 215 5.47 6.82 -4.55
CA GLU A 215 6.17 5.54 -4.65
C GLU A 215 5.67 4.48 -3.65
N LEU A 216 4.47 4.61 -3.09
CA LEU A 216 3.88 3.53 -2.28
C LEU A 216 3.89 2.21 -3.08
N SER A 217 4.08 1.08 -2.40
CA SER A 217 3.81 -0.24 -2.99
C SER A 217 2.29 -0.52 -3.00
N GLY A 218 1.84 -1.58 -3.67
CA GLY A 218 0.44 -2.02 -3.67
C GLY A 218 -0.11 -2.25 -2.26
N VAL A 219 0.62 -2.95 -1.39
CA VAL A 219 0.26 -3.10 0.04
C VAL A 219 0.28 -1.77 0.78
N GLY A 220 1.15 -0.84 0.38
CA GLY A 220 1.18 0.53 0.93
C GLY A 220 -0.12 1.28 0.63
N VAL A 221 -0.61 1.22 -0.60
CA VAL A 221 -1.91 1.79 -0.98
C VAL A 221 -3.06 1.09 -0.25
N ALA A 222 -3.03 -0.24 -0.15
CA ALA A 222 -4.03 -1.01 0.59
C ALA A 222 -4.05 -0.65 2.09
N PHE A 223 -2.88 -0.41 2.70
CA PHE A 223 -2.76 0.08 4.08
C PHE A 223 -3.40 1.46 4.24
N MET A 224 -3.20 2.38 3.29
CA MET A 224 -3.84 3.69 3.32
C MET A 224 -5.36 3.59 3.20
N LEU A 225 -5.88 2.69 2.35
CA LEU A 225 -7.32 2.40 2.28
C LEU A 225 -7.85 1.81 3.60
N ALA A 226 -7.14 0.87 4.22
CA ALA A 226 -7.54 0.33 5.52
C ALA A 226 -7.59 1.42 6.60
N TRP A 227 -6.61 2.33 6.61
CA TRP A 227 -6.63 3.46 7.53
C TRP A 227 -7.83 4.39 7.26
N ALA A 228 -8.10 4.73 6.00
CA ALA A 228 -9.25 5.54 5.60
C ALA A 228 -10.60 4.91 6.00
N LEU A 229 -10.75 3.60 5.83
CA LEU A 229 -11.92 2.84 6.26
C LEU A 229 -12.13 2.95 7.78
N GLY A 230 -11.07 2.80 8.58
CA GLY A 230 -11.14 2.95 10.04
C GLY A 230 -11.53 4.36 10.49
N GLN A 231 -11.03 5.40 9.81
CA GLN A 231 -11.42 6.78 10.07
C GLN A 231 -12.90 7.02 9.78
N ASN A 232 -13.39 6.54 8.63
CA ASN A 232 -14.77 6.73 8.20
C ASN A 232 -15.78 5.90 9.02
N ALA A 233 -15.43 4.67 9.39
CA ALA A 233 -16.27 3.83 10.25
C ALA A 233 -16.46 4.43 11.66
N SER A 234 -15.48 5.20 12.14
CA SER A 234 -15.54 5.86 13.45
C SER A 234 -16.41 7.13 13.47
N ASN A 235 -16.76 7.67 12.30
CA ASN A 235 -17.51 8.92 12.12
C ASN A 235 -18.76 8.75 11.23
N PRO A 236 -19.75 7.90 11.59
CA PRO A 236 -20.95 7.74 10.78
C PRO A 236 -21.77 9.05 10.75
N PRO A 237 -22.28 9.48 9.57
CA PRO A 237 -22.93 10.77 9.37
C PRO A 237 -24.21 11.03 10.20
N GLU A 238 -24.78 10.01 10.87
CA GLU A 238 -26.08 10.14 11.55
C GLU A 238 -26.05 10.06 13.09
N ARG A 239 -24.90 9.87 13.75
CA ARG A 239 -24.84 9.90 15.23
C ARG A 239 -24.56 11.30 15.78
N THR A 240 -25.64 12.05 15.89
CA THR A 240 -25.83 13.36 16.52
C THR A 240 -25.05 13.54 17.84
N GLY A 241 -24.43 14.71 18.01
CA GLY A 241 -24.33 15.38 19.32
C GLY A 241 -23.08 15.21 20.19
N ARG A 242 -21.98 14.60 19.73
CA ARG A 242 -20.71 14.61 20.48
C ARG A 242 -19.53 15.05 19.61
N THR A 243 -19.22 16.34 19.71
CA THR A 243 -17.97 16.97 19.28
C THR A 243 -16.84 16.57 20.25
N GLY A 244 -16.15 15.50 19.91
CA GLY A 244 -14.92 15.09 20.61
C GLY A 244 -14.25 13.99 19.82
N ASN A 245 -12.93 14.07 19.64
CA ASN A 245 -12.09 13.11 18.91
C ASN A 245 -12.55 11.65 19.13
N LYS A 246 -13.38 11.12 18.22
CA LYS A 246 -13.89 9.76 18.28
C LYS A 246 -12.77 8.84 17.85
N LYS A 247 -12.13 8.21 18.84
CA LYS A 247 -11.04 7.26 18.65
C LYS A 247 -11.53 6.12 17.74
N VAL A 248 -10.71 5.77 16.76
CA VAL A 248 -10.71 4.46 16.12
C VAL A 248 -10.85 3.41 17.23
N ALA A 249 -11.78 2.45 17.09
CA ALA A 249 -11.93 1.38 18.07
C ALA A 249 -10.54 0.79 18.37
N ASN A 250 -10.17 0.63 19.65
CA ASN A 250 -8.81 0.20 20.02
C ASN A 250 -8.38 -1.04 19.24
N GLU A 251 -9.32 -1.96 19.00
CA GLU A 251 -9.13 -3.13 18.17
C GLU A 251 -8.69 -2.82 16.73
N PHE A 252 -9.30 -1.84 16.06
CA PHE A 252 -8.90 -1.47 14.70
C PHE A 252 -7.54 -0.74 14.69
N LYS A 253 -7.21 -0.02 15.76
CA LYS A 253 -5.86 0.55 15.93
C LYS A 253 -4.82 -0.55 16.08
N ASP A 254 -5.09 -1.56 16.90
CA ASP A 254 -4.20 -2.70 17.08
C ASP A 254 -4.03 -3.48 15.77
N PHE A 255 -5.11 -3.65 15.01
CA PHE A 255 -5.05 -4.16 13.64
C PHE A 255 -4.11 -3.34 12.75
N LEU A 256 -4.26 -2.01 12.66
CA LEU A 256 -3.38 -1.18 11.82
C LEU A 256 -1.90 -1.32 12.23
N MET A 257 -1.61 -1.42 13.54
CA MET A 257 -0.24 -1.65 14.02
C MET A 257 0.33 -3.02 13.57
N ASN A 258 -0.51 -4.06 13.57
CA ASN A 258 -0.13 -5.38 13.08
C ASN A 258 -0.03 -5.42 11.54
N ALA A 259 -0.94 -4.74 10.85
CA ALA A 259 -1.00 -4.65 9.39
C ALA A 259 0.25 -3.96 8.80
N MET A 260 0.92 -3.08 9.55
CA MET A 260 2.22 -2.55 9.15
C MET A 260 3.26 -3.65 8.89
N GLY A 261 3.16 -4.81 9.57
CA GLY A 261 4.03 -5.95 9.29
C GLY A 261 3.84 -6.51 7.88
N LEU A 262 2.59 -6.66 7.44
CA LEU A 262 2.26 -7.05 6.06
C LEU A 262 2.67 -5.94 5.07
N ALA A 263 2.44 -4.67 5.43
CA ALA A 263 2.87 -3.55 4.61
C ALA A 263 4.39 -3.54 4.39
N ALA A 264 5.19 -3.76 5.43
CA ALA A 264 6.64 -3.89 5.27
C ALA A 264 7.04 -5.08 4.40
N LEU A 265 6.34 -6.22 4.50
CA LEU A 265 6.64 -7.41 3.72
C LEU A 265 6.49 -7.13 2.21
N GLY A 266 5.31 -6.62 1.80
CA GLY A 266 5.06 -6.26 0.40
C GLY A 266 5.96 -5.12 -0.08
N THR A 267 6.06 -4.03 0.68
CA THR A 267 6.90 -2.87 0.32
C THR A 267 8.38 -3.23 0.11
N ILE A 268 8.96 -4.14 0.91
CA ILE A 268 10.36 -4.54 0.72
C ILE A 268 10.49 -5.53 -0.44
N ALA A 269 9.57 -6.50 -0.56
CA ALA A 269 9.62 -7.51 -1.61
C ALA A 269 9.39 -6.94 -3.02
N ASP A 270 8.61 -5.87 -3.13
CA ASP A 270 8.35 -5.14 -4.37
C ASP A 270 9.50 -4.19 -4.78
N VAL A 271 10.54 -4.09 -3.93
CA VAL A 271 11.77 -3.33 -4.22
C VAL A 271 11.48 -1.83 -4.52
N VAL A 272 10.36 -1.30 -4.03
CA VAL A 272 10.08 0.14 -4.13
C VAL A 272 11.08 0.96 -3.32
N PRO A 273 11.34 2.23 -3.68
CA PRO A 273 12.26 3.07 -2.93
C PRO A 273 11.88 3.17 -1.45
N LEU A 274 12.78 2.74 -0.56
CA LEU A 274 12.63 2.89 0.89
C LEU A 274 12.93 4.34 1.34
N GLN A 275 12.08 5.25 0.87
CA GLN A 275 12.07 6.67 1.19
C GLN A 275 10.72 7.04 1.82
N GLN A 276 10.69 8.17 2.53
CA GLN A 276 9.47 8.74 3.12
C GLN A 276 8.55 7.69 3.78
N GLU A 277 7.36 7.46 3.26
CA GLU A 277 6.36 6.56 3.85
C GLU A 277 6.75 5.10 3.76
N ASN A 278 7.28 4.62 2.63
CA ASN A 278 7.79 3.26 2.52
C ASN A 278 8.86 2.96 3.56
N ARG A 279 9.71 3.95 3.86
CA ARG A 279 10.71 3.83 4.92
C ARG A 279 10.07 3.73 6.31
N ILE A 280 9.01 4.48 6.56
CA ILE A 280 8.25 4.44 7.82
C ILE A 280 7.58 3.06 7.95
N LEU A 281 6.83 2.63 6.93
CA LEU A 281 6.17 1.33 6.88
C LEU A 281 7.17 0.18 7.06
N ALA A 282 8.29 0.19 6.33
CA ALA A 282 9.35 -0.81 6.51
C ALA A 282 9.93 -0.81 7.93
N LYS A 283 10.27 0.36 8.49
CA LYS A 283 10.87 0.46 9.84
C LYS A 283 9.94 -0.08 10.93
N TYR A 284 8.70 0.39 10.96
CA TYR A 284 7.74 -0.02 11.98
C TYR A 284 7.19 -1.42 11.71
N GLY A 285 7.02 -1.79 10.44
CA GLY A 285 6.55 -3.10 10.03
C GLY A 285 7.55 -4.21 10.27
N LEU A 286 8.86 -4.01 10.05
CA LEU A 286 9.89 -4.98 10.45
C LEU A 286 9.87 -5.21 11.97
N SER A 287 9.66 -4.16 12.76
CA SER A 287 9.45 -4.30 14.20
C SER A 287 8.15 -5.04 14.54
N SER A 288 7.09 -4.85 13.74
CA SER A 288 5.82 -5.57 13.88
C SER A 288 5.99 -7.06 13.56
N LEU A 289 6.68 -7.40 12.47
CA LEU A 289 7.02 -8.78 12.08
C LEU A 289 7.86 -9.49 13.16
N GLN A 290 8.83 -8.78 13.77
CA GLN A 290 9.66 -9.32 14.84
C GLN A 290 8.81 -9.88 16.00
N HIS A 291 7.75 -9.15 16.38
CA HIS A 291 6.89 -9.43 17.53
C HIS A 291 5.50 -9.95 17.10
N SER A 292 5.36 -10.42 15.87
CA SER A 292 4.06 -10.80 15.32
C SER A 292 3.55 -12.08 15.96
N GLU A 293 2.30 -12.03 16.41
CA GLU A 293 1.55 -13.18 16.88
C GLU A 293 0.79 -13.91 15.77
N HIS A 294 0.85 -13.41 14.53
CA HIS A 294 0.16 -13.98 13.39
C HIS A 294 0.69 -15.38 13.06
N PRO A 295 -0.15 -16.44 13.04
CA PRO A 295 0.31 -17.82 12.86
C PRO A 295 1.14 -18.02 11.59
N GLY A 296 0.74 -17.41 10.47
CA GLY A 296 1.50 -17.48 9.21
C GLY A 296 2.88 -16.85 9.30
N ILE A 297 3.03 -15.71 9.99
CA ILE A 297 4.33 -15.04 10.15
C ILE A 297 5.22 -15.86 11.09
N LYS A 298 4.66 -16.41 12.16
CA LYS A 298 5.38 -17.32 13.07
C LYS A 298 5.90 -18.56 12.35
N ALA A 299 5.05 -19.20 11.53
CA ALA A 299 5.43 -20.36 10.74
C ALA A 299 6.54 -20.02 9.73
N LEU A 300 6.42 -18.89 9.02
CA LEU A 300 7.47 -18.44 8.09
C LEU A 300 8.79 -18.20 8.81
N LYS A 301 8.78 -17.47 9.95
CA LYS A 301 9.98 -17.26 10.79
C LYS A 301 10.62 -18.57 11.23
N GLU A 302 9.83 -19.60 11.51
CA GLU A 302 10.34 -20.91 11.92
C GLU A 302 11.01 -21.64 10.75
N VAL A 303 10.33 -21.74 9.60
CA VAL A 303 10.83 -22.44 8.40
C VAL A 303 12.11 -21.82 7.87
N VAL A 304 12.23 -20.49 7.91
CA VAL A 304 13.43 -19.78 7.43
C VAL A 304 14.49 -19.57 8.52
N GLY A 305 14.31 -20.14 9.72
CA GLY A 305 15.30 -20.12 10.79
C GLY A 305 15.53 -18.75 11.44
N LEU A 306 14.48 -17.92 11.52
CA LEU A 306 14.45 -16.56 12.08
C LEU A 306 13.64 -16.41 13.38
N LYS A 307 13.11 -17.49 13.97
CA LYS A 307 12.24 -17.47 15.17
C LYS A 307 12.74 -16.51 16.28
N ASP A 308 14.02 -16.62 16.63
CA ASP A 308 14.67 -15.86 17.70
C ASP A 308 15.74 -14.88 17.18
N LYS A 309 15.76 -14.61 15.87
CA LYS A 309 16.70 -13.68 15.26
C LYS A 309 16.05 -12.32 15.07
N LYS A 310 16.90 -11.29 15.04
CA LYS A 310 16.47 -9.95 14.66
C LYS A 310 16.16 -9.92 13.16
N ILE A 311 14.94 -9.54 12.82
CA ILE A 311 14.50 -9.36 11.43
C ILE A 311 14.93 -7.98 10.95
N ASP A 312 15.43 -7.93 9.73
CA ASP A 312 15.73 -6.71 8.98
C ASP A 312 15.33 -6.89 7.51
N SER A 313 15.55 -5.86 6.69
CA SER A 313 15.12 -5.85 5.29
C SER A 313 15.87 -6.83 4.38
N HIS A 314 16.95 -7.48 4.82
CA HIS A 314 17.62 -8.52 4.03
C HIS A 314 16.95 -9.90 4.15
N HIS A 315 16.04 -10.04 5.12
CA HIS A 315 15.31 -11.27 5.37
C HIS A 315 13.94 -11.32 4.67
N VAL A 316 13.49 -10.19 4.15
CA VAL A 316 12.31 -10.06 3.29
C VAL A 316 12.80 -10.07 1.85
#